data_AF-A0A6J0XEP9-F1
#
_entry.id   AF-A0A6J0XEP9-F1
#
_cell.length_a   1.000
_cell.length_b   1.000
_cell.length_c   1.000
_cell.angle_alpha   90.00
_cell.angle_beta   90.00
_cell.angle_gamma   90.00
#
_symmetry.space_group_name_H-M   'P 1'
#
loop_
_entity.id
_entity.type
_entity.pdbx_description
1 polymer ?
#
loop_
_entity_poly.entity_id
_entity_poly.type
_entity_poly.pdbx_seq_one_letter_code
_entity_poly.pdbx_strand_id
1 'polypeptide(L)'
;YVGKDYSAAQELMEDEMKEYYSKNSKVTPVQTVQVGQLLAVNAEEDAWLRAQVISTEEGKIKVCYVDYGFSENVEKSKAYRLNPKFCSLSFQATKCKLAGLEVLSDDPDLVKVVESLTCGKIFAVEILEKTDIPLVVLYDTSGEDDININATCLKAICDKSLEVHLQVDAMYTNVRVTNICSDGTLYCQVPCKGLNKLNDLLHKIEEYFHCKHMTSEAFVSLPFCGKVCLFHCKGKWLRVEITNVHSSRALDVQFLDAGTVTSVKVSELREIPPRFLQEMISVPPQAIKCCLADLPQSIGMWTPDAVLWLRDSVLNCSDCSIKVTKVDETRGIAHIYLFTPKNFPDPHRSINRQITNADLWKHQKDVFLSAISSGASSPNTKSANTPILGNPGENFRKSLTDVLKKSVVSHPSSFFTKELPPPVHLSKPGEHMDVYVPVACHPGYFVIQPWQEIHKLEVLMEEMILYYSVSEERHVAVEKDQVYAAKVENKWHRVLLKGILTNGLVSVYELDYGKHELVSMRKVQPLADMFRKLPFQAVTAQLAGVKCNQWSEEASMVFRNHVEKRPLVALVQTVMENTNPWDRKVVVYLVDTSLPDTDIWIHDFMSEYLVELSKVN
;
A
#
# COMPACT_ATOMS: atom_id res chain seq x y z
N TYR A 1 8.03 -19.44 8.66
CA TYR A 1 8.67 -20.76 8.50
C TYR A 1 7.58 -21.81 8.59
N VAL A 2 7.12 -22.35 7.47
CA VAL A 2 6.13 -23.43 7.37
C VAL A 2 6.48 -24.24 6.10
N GLY A 3 6.51 -25.57 6.16
CA GLY A 3 6.83 -26.43 5.01
C GLY A 3 6.97 -27.92 5.40
N LYS A 4 6.95 -28.81 4.39
CA LYS A 4 6.94 -30.27 4.58
C LYS A 4 8.07 -30.80 5.48
N ASP A 5 9.25 -30.20 5.39
CA ASP A 5 10.41 -30.60 6.19
C ASP A 5 10.21 -30.33 7.68
N TYR A 6 9.51 -29.25 8.04
CA TYR A 6 9.18 -28.94 9.44
C TYR A 6 8.07 -29.83 9.98
N SER A 7 7.05 -30.14 9.16
CA SER A 7 6.01 -31.10 9.54
C SER A 7 6.62 -32.49 9.83
N ALA A 8 7.51 -32.97 8.96
CA ALA A 8 8.23 -34.23 9.18
C ALA A 8 9.13 -34.18 10.44
N ALA A 9 9.79 -33.05 10.70
CA ALA A 9 10.61 -32.89 11.90
C ALA A 9 9.78 -32.87 13.20
N GLN A 10 8.58 -32.27 13.17
CA GLN A 10 7.65 -32.31 14.30
C GLN A 10 7.14 -33.73 14.54
N GLU A 11 6.67 -34.43 13.50
CA GLU A 11 6.20 -35.82 13.59
C GLU A 11 7.30 -36.74 14.16
N LEU A 12 8.52 -36.62 13.63
CA LEU A 12 9.67 -37.38 14.14
C LEU A 12 9.96 -37.09 15.61
N MET A 13 9.89 -35.81 16.02
CA MET A 13 10.10 -35.41 17.40
C MET A 13 9.03 -35.99 18.34
N GLU A 14 7.77 -36.01 17.92
CA GLU A 14 6.65 -36.60 18.66
C GLU A 14 6.79 -38.12 18.79
N ASP A 15 7.22 -38.81 17.72
CA ASP A 15 7.52 -40.25 17.74
C ASP A 15 8.67 -40.58 18.72
N GLU A 16 9.75 -39.79 18.68
CA GLU A 16 10.86 -39.94 19.62
C GLU A 16 10.46 -39.62 21.06
N MET A 17 9.57 -38.66 21.28
CA MET A 17 9.00 -38.37 22.59
C MET A 17 8.19 -39.56 23.09
N LYS A 18 7.33 -40.13 22.25
CA LYS A 18 6.55 -41.32 22.58
C LYS A 18 7.45 -42.50 22.94
N GLU A 19 8.50 -42.76 22.16
CA GLU A 19 9.45 -43.82 22.47
C GLU A 19 10.17 -43.57 23.81
N TYR A 20 10.63 -42.35 24.05
CA TYR A 20 11.38 -42.01 25.25
C TYR A 20 10.53 -42.05 26.52
N TYR A 21 9.37 -41.42 26.51
CA TYR A 21 8.55 -41.27 27.72
C TYR A 21 7.72 -42.52 28.04
N SER A 22 7.26 -43.26 27.03
CA SER A 22 6.48 -44.49 27.28
C SER A 22 7.34 -45.69 27.70
N LYS A 23 8.61 -45.77 27.27
CA LYS A 23 9.49 -46.91 27.59
C LYS A 23 10.40 -46.70 28.81
N ASN A 24 10.58 -45.46 29.27
CA ASN A 24 11.54 -45.15 30.33
C ASN A 24 10.87 -45.03 31.70
N SER A 25 10.91 -46.11 32.47
CA SER A 25 10.35 -46.19 33.83
C SER A 25 11.02 -45.25 34.86
N LYS A 26 12.13 -44.60 34.50
CA LYS A 26 12.80 -43.62 35.37
C LYS A 26 12.20 -42.22 35.26
N VAL A 27 11.37 -41.94 34.26
CA VAL A 27 10.73 -40.63 34.13
C VAL A 27 9.48 -40.62 34.98
N THR A 28 9.39 -39.67 35.91
CA THR A 28 8.23 -39.50 36.80
C THR A 28 7.50 -38.20 36.53
N PRO A 29 6.18 -38.14 36.82
CA PRO A 29 5.42 -36.91 36.72
C PRO A 29 5.99 -35.79 37.60
N VAL A 30 5.79 -34.55 37.16
CA VAL A 30 6.21 -33.38 37.93
C VAL A 30 5.38 -33.23 39.20
N GLN A 31 6.04 -32.97 40.33
CA GLN A 31 5.36 -32.70 41.61
C GLN A 31 5.05 -31.22 41.78
N THR A 32 5.99 -30.37 41.37
CA THR A 32 5.88 -28.91 41.40
C THR A 32 6.08 -28.36 40.00
N VAL A 33 5.30 -27.35 39.66
CA VAL A 33 5.36 -26.66 38.38
C VAL A 33 5.31 -25.15 38.61
N GLN A 34 5.90 -24.41 37.68
CA GLN A 34 5.85 -22.94 37.65
C GLN A 34 5.20 -22.47 36.35
N VAL A 35 4.51 -21.33 36.40
CA VAL A 35 4.01 -20.67 35.19
C VAL A 35 5.18 -20.35 34.25
N GLY A 36 5.00 -20.62 32.96
CA GLY A 36 6.02 -20.49 31.92
C GLY A 36 6.93 -21.71 31.74
N GLN A 37 6.88 -22.70 32.64
CA GLN A 37 7.69 -23.92 32.54
C GLN A 37 7.28 -24.78 31.34
N LEU A 38 8.27 -25.32 30.62
CA LEU A 38 8.06 -26.30 29.56
C LEU A 38 7.99 -27.72 30.10
N LEU A 39 7.03 -28.48 29.61
CA LEU A 39 6.69 -29.84 30.02
C LEU A 39 6.49 -30.74 28.79
N ALA A 40 6.68 -32.03 28.99
CA ALA A 40 6.15 -33.06 28.11
C ALA A 40 4.83 -33.55 28.71
N VAL A 41 3.76 -33.56 27.94
CA VAL A 41 2.43 -33.95 28.41
C VAL A 41 1.99 -35.20 27.66
N ASN A 42 1.55 -36.21 28.41
CA ASN A 42 0.84 -37.36 27.85
C ASN A 42 -0.61 -36.94 27.61
N ALA A 43 -0.90 -36.59 26.36
CA ALA A 43 -2.22 -36.17 25.89
C ALA A 43 -3.09 -37.40 25.57
N GLU A 44 -4.28 -37.19 25.03
CA GLU A 44 -5.16 -38.28 24.58
C GLU A 44 -4.49 -39.12 23.47
N GLU A 45 -4.93 -40.37 23.30
CA GLU A 45 -4.43 -41.32 22.27
C GLU A 45 -2.92 -41.66 22.36
N ASP A 46 -2.34 -41.62 23.57
CA ASP A 46 -0.89 -41.86 23.80
C ASP A 46 0.02 -40.91 23.01
N ALA A 47 -0.46 -39.71 22.71
CA ALA A 47 0.34 -38.64 22.11
C ALA A 47 1.19 -37.93 23.18
N TRP A 48 2.46 -37.66 22.86
CA TRP A 48 3.38 -36.94 23.75
C TRP A 48 3.74 -35.60 23.15
N LEU A 49 3.25 -34.52 23.78
CA LEU A 49 3.32 -33.18 23.22
C LEU A 49 4.13 -32.24 24.11
N ARG A 50 4.79 -31.26 23.49
CA ARG A 50 5.47 -30.18 24.20
C ARG A 50 4.43 -29.15 24.64
N ALA A 51 4.47 -28.76 25.91
CA ALA A 51 3.52 -27.81 26.45
C ALA A 51 4.17 -26.80 27.40
N GLN A 52 3.62 -25.60 27.47
CA GLN A 52 4.03 -24.55 28.40
C GLN A 52 2.92 -24.32 29.44
N VAL A 53 3.29 -24.25 30.72
CA VAL A 53 2.33 -23.97 31.81
C VAL A 53 1.83 -22.52 31.71
N ILE A 54 0.51 -22.33 31.60
CA ILE A 54 -0.15 -21.02 31.56
C ILE A 54 -0.62 -20.61 32.96
N SER A 55 -1.26 -21.54 33.68
CA SER A 55 -1.73 -21.33 35.05
C SER A 55 -1.70 -22.64 35.83
N THR A 56 -1.64 -22.52 37.15
CA THR A 56 -1.60 -23.67 38.06
C THR A 56 -2.82 -23.63 38.96
N GLU A 57 -3.53 -24.76 39.05
CA GLU A 57 -4.64 -24.96 39.96
C GLU A 57 -4.32 -26.13 40.90
N GLU A 58 -5.21 -26.41 41.85
CA GLU A 58 -5.06 -27.55 42.76
C GLU A 58 -5.27 -28.86 41.97
N GLY A 59 -4.26 -29.74 41.93
CA GLY A 59 -4.29 -31.01 41.19
C GLY A 59 -4.17 -30.92 39.65
N LYS A 60 -4.55 -29.79 39.03
CA LYS A 60 -4.51 -29.58 37.57
C LYS A 60 -3.63 -28.40 37.17
N ILE A 61 -3.23 -28.38 35.91
CA ILE A 61 -2.47 -27.29 35.29
C ILE A 61 -3.13 -26.93 33.96
N LYS A 62 -3.18 -25.65 33.63
CA LYS A 62 -3.54 -25.21 32.28
C LYS A 62 -2.28 -25.10 31.47
N VAL A 63 -2.21 -25.77 30.33
CA VAL A 63 -1.04 -25.78 29.45
C VAL A 63 -1.40 -25.28 28.05
N CYS A 64 -0.44 -24.66 27.36
CA CYS A 64 -0.49 -24.35 25.94
C CYS A 64 0.39 -25.35 25.21
N TYR A 65 -0.15 -26.11 24.26
CA TYR A 65 0.68 -26.98 23.43
C TYR A 65 1.43 -26.13 22.41
N VAL A 66 2.74 -26.00 22.59
CA VAL A 66 3.56 -24.98 21.89
C VAL A 66 3.70 -25.25 20.39
N ASP A 67 3.32 -26.44 19.95
CA ASP A 67 3.37 -26.84 18.54
C ASP A 67 2.02 -26.74 17.83
N TYR A 68 0.92 -26.59 18.58
CA TYR A 68 -0.45 -26.54 18.03
C TYR A 68 -1.20 -25.25 18.38
N GLY A 69 -0.79 -24.56 19.44
CA GLY A 69 -1.35 -23.26 19.85
C GLY A 69 -2.63 -23.31 20.68
N PHE A 70 -3.27 -24.48 20.85
CA PHE A 70 -4.43 -24.63 21.73
C PHE A 70 -4.02 -24.83 23.20
N SER A 71 -4.95 -24.55 24.10
CA SER A 71 -4.76 -24.70 25.54
C SER A 71 -5.75 -25.70 26.15
N GLU A 72 -5.28 -26.45 27.14
CA GLU A 72 -6.07 -27.50 27.79
C GLU A 72 -5.77 -27.53 29.29
N ASN A 73 -6.72 -28.01 30.10
CA ASN A 73 -6.50 -28.32 31.51
C ASN A 73 -6.11 -29.79 31.66
N VAL A 74 -4.87 -30.04 32.08
CA VAL A 74 -4.33 -31.40 32.22
C VAL A 74 -4.02 -31.72 33.69
N GLU A 75 -4.11 -33.00 34.05
CA GLU A 75 -3.72 -33.46 35.39
C GLU A 75 -2.20 -33.44 35.56
N LYS A 76 -1.71 -33.07 36.75
CA LYS A 76 -0.25 -33.07 37.03
C LYS A 76 0.39 -34.46 36.86
N SER A 77 -0.40 -35.52 37.05
CA SER A 77 -0.01 -36.92 36.82
C SER A 77 0.39 -37.21 35.36
N LYS A 78 -0.12 -36.44 34.40
CA LYS A 78 0.15 -36.56 32.96
C LYS A 78 1.28 -35.66 32.48
N ALA A 79 1.84 -34.83 33.36
CA ALA A 79 2.85 -33.85 32.99
C ALA A 79 4.24 -34.26 33.50
N TYR A 80 5.23 -34.17 32.62
CA TYR A 80 6.60 -34.64 32.85
C TYR A 80 7.61 -33.55 32.50
N ARG A 81 8.79 -33.63 33.10
CA ARG A 81 9.88 -32.72 32.73
C ARG A 81 10.26 -32.92 31.26
N LEU A 82 10.25 -31.85 30.48
CA LEU A 82 10.69 -31.91 29.08
C LEU A 82 12.19 -32.22 29.02
N ASN A 83 12.57 -33.27 28.29
CA ASN A 83 13.97 -33.63 28.08
C ASN A 83 14.61 -32.58 27.14
N PRO A 84 15.77 -32.00 27.49
CA PRO A 84 16.43 -30.97 26.68
C PRO A 84 16.65 -31.32 25.21
N LYS A 85 16.77 -32.61 24.85
CA LYS A 85 16.95 -33.02 23.45
C LYS A 85 15.76 -32.61 22.55
N PHE A 86 14.56 -32.53 23.12
CA PHE A 86 13.32 -32.13 22.43
C PHE A 86 13.12 -30.61 22.36
N CYS A 87 14.05 -29.82 22.88
CA CYS A 87 14.04 -28.36 22.78
C CYS A 87 14.82 -27.84 21.56
N SER A 88 15.44 -28.73 20.78
CA SER A 88 16.25 -28.38 19.61
C SER A 88 15.42 -27.86 18.43
N LEU A 89 14.26 -28.47 18.20
CA LEU A 89 13.26 -27.99 17.23
C LEU A 89 12.55 -26.76 17.80
N SER A 90 12.43 -25.68 17.02
CA SER A 90 11.65 -24.50 17.41
C SER A 90 10.19 -24.86 17.68
N PHE A 91 9.44 -23.98 18.37
CA PHE A 91 8.00 -24.19 18.54
C PHE A 91 7.28 -23.98 17.22
N GLN A 92 6.32 -24.85 16.91
CA GLN A 92 5.66 -24.87 15.60
C GLN A 92 4.44 -23.94 15.53
N ALA A 93 3.83 -23.60 16.67
CA ALA A 93 2.73 -22.65 16.72
C ALA A 93 3.23 -21.22 17.01
N THR A 94 2.68 -20.25 16.27
CA THR A 94 2.89 -18.82 16.51
C THR A 94 1.56 -18.09 16.51
N LYS A 95 1.48 -17.02 17.32
CA LYS A 95 0.36 -16.08 17.24
C LYS A 95 0.56 -15.14 16.06
N CYS A 96 -0.53 -14.67 15.46
CA CYS A 96 -0.52 -13.61 14.45
C CYS A 96 -1.79 -12.77 14.57
N LYS A 97 -1.78 -11.60 13.93
CA LYS A 97 -2.95 -10.71 13.77
C LYS A 97 -3.31 -10.64 12.29
N LEU A 98 -4.60 -10.70 11.99
CA LEU A 98 -5.09 -10.49 10.63
C LEU A 98 -5.19 -8.99 10.35
N ALA A 99 -4.46 -8.52 9.34
CA ALA A 99 -4.48 -7.13 8.89
C ALA A 99 -5.89 -6.67 8.50
N GLY A 100 -6.27 -5.46 8.93
CA GLY A 100 -7.58 -4.85 8.67
C GLY A 100 -8.71 -5.30 9.60
N LEU A 101 -8.47 -6.28 10.49
CA LEU A 101 -9.44 -6.82 11.44
C LEU A 101 -9.15 -6.41 12.88
N GLU A 102 -8.14 -5.58 13.13
CA GLU A 102 -7.59 -5.28 14.45
C GLU A 102 -8.59 -4.58 15.36
N VAL A 103 -9.42 -3.70 14.80
CA VAL A 103 -10.45 -2.94 15.56
C VAL A 103 -11.66 -3.81 15.90
N LEU A 104 -11.79 -4.98 15.28
CA LEU A 104 -12.94 -5.86 15.39
C LEU A 104 -12.57 -7.20 16.06
N SER A 105 -11.39 -7.29 16.67
CA SER A 105 -10.86 -8.55 17.21
C SER A 105 -11.75 -9.21 18.26
N ASP A 106 -12.57 -8.43 18.96
CA ASP A 106 -13.45 -8.89 20.04
C ASP A 106 -14.88 -9.19 19.54
N ASP A 107 -15.15 -9.05 18.24
CA ASP A 107 -16.46 -9.31 17.66
C ASP A 107 -16.71 -10.84 17.55
N PRO A 108 -17.74 -11.38 18.24
CA PRO A 108 -17.97 -12.82 18.29
C PRO A 108 -18.42 -13.40 16.95
N ASP A 109 -19.02 -12.60 16.07
CA ASP A 109 -19.43 -13.07 14.75
C ASP A 109 -18.24 -13.08 13.79
N LEU A 110 -17.31 -12.11 13.92
CA LEU A 110 -16.03 -12.17 13.22
C LEU A 110 -15.24 -13.44 13.61
N VAL A 111 -15.16 -13.77 14.91
CA VAL A 111 -14.45 -14.96 15.37
C VAL A 111 -14.99 -16.23 14.70
N LYS A 112 -16.31 -16.40 14.64
CA LYS A 112 -16.94 -17.56 13.97
C LYS A 112 -16.63 -17.60 12.48
N VAL A 113 -16.62 -16.45 11.81
CA VAL A 113 -16.28 -16.37 10.38
C VAL A 113 -14.83 -16.77 10.15
N VAL A 114 -13.91 -16.23 10.94
CA VAL A 114 -12.48 -16.58 10.86
C VAL A 114 -12.29 -18.07 11.09
N GLU A 115 -12.91 -18.64 12.13
CA GLU A 115 -12.87 -20.08 12.43
C GLU A 115 -13.37 -20.91 11.24
N SER A 116 -14.55 -20.59 10.70
CA SER A 116 -15.12 -21.29 9.56
C SER A 116 -14.27 -21.21 8.29
N LEU A 117 -13.56 -20.10 8.08
CA LEU A 117 -12.73 -19.90 6.89
C LEU A 117 -11.34 -20.51 7.03
N THR A 118 -10.82 -20.65 8.26
CA THR A 118 -9.43 -21.01 8.52
C THR A 118 -9.20 -22.42 9.04
N CYS A 119 -10.16 -23.01 9.77
CA CYS A 119 -9.96 -24.32 10.37
C CYS A 119 -9.71 -25.42 9.35
N GLY A 120 -8.63 -26.20 9.55
CA GLY A 120 -8.30 -27.37 8.74
C GLY A 120 -7.76 -27.07 7.34
N LYS A 121 -7.37 -25.82 7.07
CA LYS A 121 -6.87 -25.39 5.76
C LYS A 121 -5.41 -24.96 5.80
N ILE A 122 -4.80 -24.90 4.62
CA ILE A 122 -3.43 -24.43 4.40
C ILE A 122 -3.51 -23.07 3.70
N PHE A 123 -2.70 -22.12 4.16
CA PHE A 123 -2.69 -20.75 3.65
C PHE A 123 -1.29 -20.34 3.21
N ALA A 124 -1.22 -19.55 2.14
CA ALA A 124 -0.09 -18.67 1.91
C ALA A 124 -0.23 -17.45 2.84
N VAL A 125 0.89 -17.00 3.39
CA VAL A 125 0.93 -15.92 4.38
C VAL A 125 1.81 -14.80 3.87
N GLU A 126 1.23 -13.61 3.72
CA GLU A 126 1.97 -12.37 3.51
C GLU A 126 2.18 -11.70 4.87
N ILE A 127 3.45 -11.49 5.25
CA ILE A 127 3.81 -10.86 6.52
C ILE A 127 4.03 -9.37 6.27
N LEU A 128 3.12 -8.54 6.76
CA LEU A 128 3.18 -7.08 6.60
C LEU A 128 4.07 -6.43 7.67
N GLU A 129 3.99 -6.90 8.93
CA GLU A 129 4.83 -6.43 10.03
C GLU A 129 5.44 -7.60 10.80
N LYS A 130 6.76 -7.58 10.96
CA LYS A 130 7.52 -8.56 11.74
C LYS A 130 7.68 -8.07 13.18
N THR A 131 6.66 -8.28 14.00
CA THR A 131 6.70 -8.06 15.45
C THR A 131 6.57 -9.39 16.20
N ASP A 132 6.53 -9.38 17.53
CA ASP A 132 6.32 -10.59 18.35
C ASP A 132 5.00 -11.31 18.00
N ILE A 133 3.97 -10.54 17.63
CA ILE A 133 2.74 -11.04 17.04
C ILE A 133 2.60 -10.43 15.63
N PRO A 134 3.12 -11.10 14.59
CA PRO A 134 3.16 -10.55 13.24
C PRO A 134 1.78 -10.17 12.70
N LEU A 135 1.75 -9.11 11.91
CA LEU A 135 0.57 -8.69 11.16
C LEU A 135 0.59 -9.32 9.78
N VAL A 136 -0.48 -10.04 9.43
CA VAL A 136 -0.48 -10.89 8.23
C VAL A 136 -1.74 -10.77 7.39
N VAL A 137 -1.61 -11.09 6.11
CA VAL A 137 -2.71 -11.40 5.19
C VAL A 137 -2.64 -12.89 4.86
N LEU A 138 -3.75 -13.59 5.04
CA LEU A 138 -3.87 -15.00 4.69
C LEU A 138 -4.54 -15.16 3.33
N TYR A 139 -3.97 -16.01 2.50
CA TYR A 139 -4.51 -16.38 1.20
C TYR A 139 -4.80 -17.88 1.17
N ASP A 140 -6.06 -18.24 0.91
CA ASP A 140 -6.45 -19.62 0.60
C ASP A 140 -6.11 -19.88 -0.86
N THR A 141 -5.09 -20.68 -1.10
CA THR A 141 -4.58 -21.01 -2.44
C THR A 141 -5.01 -22.43 -2.86
N SER A 142 -6.08 -22.96 -2.26
CA SER A 142 -6.57 -24.32 -2.55
C SER A 142 -7.42 -24.39 -3.83
N GLY A 143 -7.95 -23.25 -4.29
CA GLY A 143 -8.75 -23.13 -5.50
C GLY A 143 -7.96 -22.68 -6.73
N GLU A 144 -8.67 -22.37 -7.82
CA GLU A 144 -8.08 -21.78 -9.02
C GLU A 144 -7.66 -20.31 -8.79
N ASP A 145 -8.40 -19.60 -7.95
CA ASP A 145 -8.12 -18.22 -7.55
C ASP A 145 -7.68 -18.16 -6.08
N ASP A 146 -6.68 -17.34 -5.80
CA ASP A 146 -6.23 -17.07 -4.43
C ASP A 146 -7.26 -16.21 -3.69
N ILE A 147 -7.77 -16.71 -2.56
CA ILE A 147 -8.80 -16.00 -1.78
C ILE A 147 -8.15 -15.31 -0.58
N ASN A 148 -8.22 -13.98 -0.55
CA ASN A 148 -7.82 -13.19 0.61
C ASN A 148 -8.82 -13.37 1.77
N ILE A 149 -8.40 -14.07 2.82
CA ILE A 149 -9.25 -14.39 3.97
C ILE A 149 -9.60 -13.12 4.76
N ASN A 150 -8.66 -12.20 4.95
CA ASN A 150 -8.89 -10.96 5.70
C ASN A 150 -10.02 -10.14 5.08
N ALA A 151 -9.99 -9.95 3.76
CA ALA A 151 -11.03 -9.24 3.01
C ALA A 151 -12.37 -9.99 3.04
N THR A 152 -12.34 -11.32 2.98
CA THR A 152 -13.53 -12.17 3.07
C THR A 152 -14.21 -12.04 4.43
N CYS A 153 -13.43 -12.04 5.51
CA CYS A 153 -13.91 -11.80 6.87
C CYS A 153 -14.58 -10.43 7.00
N LEU A 154 -13.95 -9.37 6.49
CA LEU A 154 -14.53 -8.01 6.49
C LEU A 154 -15.89 -7.96 5.76
N LYS A 155 -16.00 -8.64 4.62
CA LYS A 155 -17.24 -8.69 3.83
C LYS A 155 -18.36 -9.43 4.57
N ALA A 156 -18.03 -10.48 5.32
CA ALA A 156 -19.01 -11.29 6.03
C ALA A 156 -19.66 -10.59 7.24
N ILE A 157 -18.99 -9.61 7.83
CA ILE A 157 -19.43 -8.88 9.02
C ILE A 157 -20.13 -7.55 8.71
N CYS A 158 -20.32 -7.22 7.42
CA CYS A 158 -21.13 -6.07 7.02
C CYS A 158 -22.56 -6.16 7.58
N ASP A 159 -23.17 -5.01 7.87
CA ASP A 159 -24.57 -4.93 8.28
C ASP A 159 -25.47 -5.20 7.07
N LYS A 160 -26.00 -6.42 7.00
CA LYS A 160 -26.89 -6.88 5.92
C LYS A 160 -28.14 -6.01 5.76
N SER A 161 -28.58 -5.28 6.79
CA SER A 161 -29.72 -4.37 6.69
C SER A 161 -29.44 -3.13 5.83
N LEU A 162 -28.16 -2.85 5.54
CA LEU A 162 -27.69 -1.75 4.71
C LEU A 162 -27.40 -2.18 3.26
N GLU A 163 -27.54 -3.45 2.92
CA GLU A 163 -27.38 -3.95 1.56
C GLU A 163 -28.57 -3.57 0.67
N VAL A 164 -28.27 -3.28 -0.59
CA VAL A 164 -29.29 -3.01 -1.61
C VAL A 164 -29.89 -4.33 -2.08
N HIS A 165 -31.12 -4.60 -1.65
CA HIS A 165 -31.88 -5.77 -2.07
C HIS A 165 -32.87 -5.39 -3.18
N LEU A 166 -32.56 -5.80 -4.41
CA LEU A 166 -33.43 -5.59 -5.55
C LEU A 166 -34.51 -6.66 -5.65
N GLN A 167 -35.74 -6.24 -5.89
CA GLN A 167 -36.88 -7.13 -6.11
C GLN A 167 -37.18 -7.23 -7.60
N VAL A 168 -37.42 -8.46 -8.07
CA VAL A 168 -37.88 -8.71 -9.45
C VAL A 168 -39.22 -7.99 -9.67
N ASP A 169 -39.38 -7.42 -10.87
CA ASP A 169 -40.51 -6.60 -11.30
C ASP A 169 -40.71 -5.26 -10.57
N ALA A 170 -39.84 -4.93 -9.61
CA ALA A 170 -39.87 -3.63 -8.95
C ALA A 170 -39.24 -2.52 -9.81
N MET A 171 -39.74 -1.30 -9.59
CA MET A 171 -39.24 -0.07 -10.19
C MET A 171 -38.51 0.75 -9.13
N TYR A 172 -37.31 1.21 -9.48
CA TYR A 172 -36.52 2.11 -8.64
C TYR A 172 -36.26 3.41 -9.40
N THR A 173 -36.41 4.54 -8.72
CA THR A 173 -36.19 5.89 -9.26
C THR A 173 -35.01 6.57 -8.57
N ASN A 174 -34.54 7.68 -9.13
CA ASN A 174 -33.36 8.41 -8.62
C ASN A 174 -32.10 7.53 -8.54
N VAL A 175 -31.99 6.58 -9.46
CA VAL A 175 -30.83 5.70 -9.61
C VAL A 175 -29.75 6.44 -10.38
N ARG A 176 -28.52 6.35 -9.89
CA ARG A 176 -27.35 6.91 -10.56
C ARG A 176 -26.56 5.79 -11.21
N VAL A 177 -26.30 5.89 -12.51
CA VAL A 177 -25.31 5.01 -13.16
C VAL A 177 -23.93 5.58 -12.87
N THR A 178 -23.06 4.80 -12.24
CA THR A 178 -21.73 5.24 -11.79
C THR A 178 -20.61 4.79 -12.69
N ASN A 179 -20.75 3.64 -13.35
CA ASN A 179 -19.74 3.12 -14.27
C ASN A 179 -20.36 2.26 -15.37
N ILE A 180 -19.69 2.20 -16.52
CA ILE A 180 -20.05 1.39 -17.69
C ILE A 180 -18.78 0.74 -18.24
N CYS A 181 -18.74 -0.58 -18.18
CA CYS A 181 -17.64 -1.40 -18.68
C CYS A 181 -17.79 -1.69 -20.19
N SER A 182 -16.71 -2.12 -20.81
CA SER A 182 -16.65 -2.43 -22.24
C SER A 182 -17.41 -3.69 -22.65
N ASP A 183 -17.76 -4.54 -21.69
CA ASP A 183 -18.61 -5.72 -21.87
C ASP A 183 -20.12 -5.40 -21.71
N GLY A 184 -20.47 -4.13 -21.47
CA GLY A 184 -21.85 -3.71 -21.21
C GLY A 184 -22.31 -3.86 -19.76
N THR A 185 -21.43 -4.30 -18.86
CA THR A 185 -21.70 -4.26 -17.43
C THR A 185 -21.88 -2.81 -16.98
N LEU A 186 -22.96 -2.56 -16.24
CA LEU A 186 -23.30 -1.28 -15.65
C LEU A 186 -23.13 -1.37 -14.13
N TYR A 187 -22.69 -0.29 -13.50
CA TYR A 187 -22.78 -0.15 -12.05
C TYR A 187 -23.72 0.99 -11.70
N CYS A 188 -24.59 0.74 -10.73
CA CYS A 188 -25.60 1.70 -10.31
C CYS A 188 -25.58 1.90 -8.80
N GLN A 189 -25.89 3.11 -8.35
CA GLN A 189 -26.26 3.42 -6.97
C GLN A 189 -27.76 3.62 -6.90
N VAL A 190 -28.42 2.82 -6.05
CA VAL A 190 -29.86 2.93 -5.80
C VAL A 190 -30.07 3.61 -4.44
N PRO A 191 -30.98 4.59 -4.33
CA PRO A 191 -31.29 5.20 -3.05
C PRO A 191 -31.73 4.16 -2.02
N CYS A 192 -30.97 4.02 -0.95
CA CYS A 192 -31.22 3.06 0.12
C CYS A 192 -30.66 3.57 1.46
N LYS A 193 -30.96 2.85 2.55
CA LYS A 193 -30.47 3.18 3.89
C LYS A 193 -28.94 3.14 3.97
N GLY A 194 -28.30 2.15 3.33
CA GLY A 194 -26.85 2.01 3.28
C GLY A 194 -26.17 3.21 2.62
N LEU A 195 -26.65 3.62 1.44
CA LEU A 195 -26.11 4.74 0.69
C LEU A 195 -26.24 6.06 1.46
N ASN A 196 -27.37 6.28 2.15
CA ASN A 196 -27.54 7.45 3.00
C ASN A 196 -26.54 7.44 4.17
N LYS A 197 -26.41 6.32 4.89
CA LYS A 197 -25.45 6.17 6.00
C LYS A 197 -24.01 6.37 5.52
N LEU A 198 -23.65 5.82 4.35
CA LEU A 198 -22.34 6.01 3.74
C LEU A 198 -22.05 7.49 3.47
N ASN A 199 -23.00 8.19 2.83
CA ASN A 199 -22.84 9.61 2.51
C ASN A 199 -22.69 10.46 3.78
N ASP A 200 -23.47 10.16 4.83
CA ASP A 200 -23.36 10.83 6.13
C ASP A 200 -21.98 10.60 6.77
N LEU A 201 -21.45 9.38 6.70
CA LEU A 201 -20.10 9.05 7.21
C LEU A 201 -19.01 9.78 6.43
N LEU A 202 -19.08 9.76 5.10
CA LEU A 202 -18.12 10.46 4.24
C LEU A 202 -18.15 11.98 4.48
N HIS A 203 -19.32 12.57 4.74
CA HIS A 203 -19.45 13.97 5.13
C HIS A 203 -18.78 14.27 6.49
N LYS A 204 -19.01 13.43 7.51
CA LYS A 204 -18.34 13.57 8.82
C LYS A 204 -16.83 13.43 8.73
N ILE A 205 -16.34 12.60 7.80
CA ILE A 205 -14.91 12.44 7.51
C ILE A 205 -14.34 13.68 6.82
N GLU A 206 -15.09 14.26 5.86
CA GLU A 206 -14.72 15.52 5.23
C GLU A 206 -14.52 16.62 6.28
N GLU A 207 -15.49 16.81 7.18
CA GLU A 207 -15.40 17.78 8.28
C GLU A 207 -14.22 17.49 9.23
N TYR A 208 -13.93 16.20 9.49
CA TYR A 208 -12.80 15.80 10.32
C TYR A 208 -11.47 16.28 9.75
N PHE A 209 -11.25 16.03 8.46
CA PHE A 209 -10.01 16.40 7.79
C PHE A 209 -9.86 17.91 7.63
N HIS A 210 -10.97 18.64 7.46
CA HIS A 210 -10.97 20.10 7.48
C HIS A 210 -10.58 20.66 8.86
N CYS A 211 -11.15 20.14 9.95
CA CYS A 211 -10.93 20.68 11.30
C CYS A 211 -9.57 20.34 11.90
N LYS A 212 -9.04 19.14 11.68
CA LYS A 212 -7.77 18.70 12.29
C LYS A 212 -6.52 19.05 11.50
N HIS A 213 -6.68 19.59 10.29
CA HIS A 213 -5.67 19.61 9.24
C HIS A 213 -5.19 18.20 8.88
N MET A 214 -5.07 17.91 7.58
CA MET A 214 -4.56 16.62 7.11
C MET A 214 -3.11 16.43 7.59
N THR A 215 -2.84 15.38 8.37
CA THR A 215 -1.51 15.03 8.86
C THR A 215 -0.98 13.77 8.17
N SER A 216 0.33 13.54 8.26
CA SER A 216 0.99 12.32 7.79
C SER A 216 0.38 11.02 8.34
N GLU A 217 -0.28 11.05 9.51
CA GLU A 217 -0.95 9.89 10.13
C GLU A 217 -2.18 9.42 9.36
N ALA A 218 -2.74 10.27 8.49
CA ALA A 218 -3.88 9.91 7.67
C ALA A 218 -3.47 9.16 6.39
N PHE A 219 -2.19 9.09 6.05
CA PHE A 219 -1.73 8.36 4.86
C PHE A 219 -1.70 6.86 5.13
N VAL A 220 -1.93 6.08 4.07
CA VAL A 220 -1.77 4.63 4.12
C VAL A 220 -0.29 4.30 4.28
N SER A 221 0.09 3.85 5.48
CA SER A 221 1.47 3.48 5.81
C SER A 221 1.83 2.07 5.35
N LEU A 222 0.83 1.18 5.32
CA LEU A 222 0.98 -0.24 5.05
C LEU A 222 -0.13 -0.70 4.08
N PRO A 223 0.08 -0.54 2.76
CA PRO A 223 -0.87 -1.01 1.76
C PRO A 223 -0.79 -2.53 1.61
N PHE A 224 -1.95 -3.18 1.52
CA PHE A 224 -2.08 -4.61 1.25
C PHE A 224 -3.39 -4.89 0.52
N CYS A 225 -3.47 -5.99 -0.23
CA CYS A 225 -4.69 -6.38 -0.94
C CYS A 225 -5.85 -6.60 0.04
N GLY A 226 -7.04 -6.10 -0.29
CA GLY A 226 -8.22 -6.13 0.57
C GLY A 226 -8.32 -4.99 1.58
N LYS A 227 -7.30 -4.12 1.71
CA LYS A 227 -7.37 -2.97 2.61
C LYS A 227 -8.38 -1.95 2.10
N VAL A 228 -9.30 -1.52 2.96
CA VAL A 228 -10.28 -0.46 2.66
C VAL A 228 -9.70 0.91 3.06
N CYS A 229 -9.70 1.86 2.14
CA CYS A 229 -9.15 3.19 2.29
C CYS A 229 -10.09 4.26 1.72
N LEU A 230 -9.67 5.52 1.84
CA LEU A 230 -10.35 6.68 1.29
C LEU A 230 -9.53 7.29 0.14
N PHE A 231 -10.21 7.70 -0.91
CA PHE A 231 -9.65 8.43 -2.04
C PHE A 231 -10.37 9.77 -2.19
N HIS A 232 -9.65 10.88 -2.31
CA HIS A 232 -10.26 12.20 -2.48
C HIS A 232 -10.28 12.62 -3.94
N CYS A 233 -11.48 12.81 -4.50
CA CYS A 233 -11.66 13.22 -5.88
C CYS A 233 -12.68 14.34 -5.99
N LYS A 234 -12.32 15.44 -6.66
CA LYS A 234 -13.23 16.57 -6.95
C LYS A 234 -13.97 17.09 -5.70
N GLY A 235 -13.28 17.18 -4.56
CA GLY A 235 -13.84 17.70 -3.31
C GLY A 235 -14.75 16.71 -2.58
N LYS A 236 -14.59 15.40 -2.81
CA LYS A 236 -15.35 14.34 -2.12
C LYS A 236 -14.46 13.17 -1.78
N TRP A 237 -14.63 12.63 -0.58
CA TRP A 237 -14.10 11.32 -0.21
C TRP A 237 -14.91 10.20 -0.82
N LEU A 238 -14.21 9.20 -1.31
CA LEU A 238 -14.74 7.98 -1.89
C LEU A 238 -14.07 6.81 -1.19
N ARG A 239 -14.83 5.73 -0.94
CA ARG A 239 -14.30 4.52 -0.35
C ARG A 239 -13.77 3.59 -1.44
N VAL A 240 -12.57 3.08 -1.21
CA VAL A 240 -11.87 2.19 -2.14
C VAL A 240 -11.30 0.97 -1.41
N GLU A 241 -11.20 -0.16 -2.11
CA GLU A 241 -10.47 -1.35 -1.66
C GLU A 241 -9.22 -1.50 -2.54
N ILE A 242 -8.05 -1.70 -1.93
CA ILE A 242 -6.82 -2.02 -2.66
C ILE A 242 -6.97 -3.43 -3.22
N THR A 243 -6.94 -3.59 -4.53
CA THR A 243 -7.08 -4.89 -5.19
C THR A 243 -5.75 -5.47 -5.62
N ASN A 244 -4.74 -4.61 -5.87
CA ASN A 244 -3.40 -5.06 -6.23
C ASN A 244 -2.35 -4.05 -5.75
N VAL A 245 -1.20 -4.57 -5.32
CA VAL A 245 -0.02 -3.80 -4.92
C VAL A 245 1.10 -4.12 -5.92
N HIS A 246 1.24 -3.30 -6.97
CA HIS A 246 2.27 -3.52 -8.00
C HIS A 246 3.67 -3.16 -7.52
N SER A 247 3.74 -2.11 -6.70
CA SER A 247 4.98 -1.61 -6.10
C SER A 247 4.61 -0.81 -4.87
N SER A 248 5.62 -0.30 -4.19
CA SER A 248 5.43 0.58 -3.05
C SER A 248 4.72 1.91 -3.41
N ARG A 249 4.64 2.27 -4.71
CA ARG A 249 4.05 3.55 -5.18
C ARG A 249 2.73 3.40 -5.90
N ALA A 250 2.50 2.28 -6.58
CA ALA A 250 1.40 2.11 -7.52
C ALA A 250 0.52 0.94 -7.08
N LEU A 251 -0.77 1.22 -6.96
CA LEU A 251 -1.79 0.27 -6.53
C LEU A 251 -2.91 0.26 -7.55
N ASP A 252 -3.59 -0.88 -7.70
CA ASP A 252 -4.94 -0.89 -8.24
C ASP A 252 -5.94 -0.82 -7.10
N VAL A 253 -6.96 0.00 -7.28
CA VAL A 253 -8.06 0.16 -6.33
C VAL A 253 -9.40 -0.01 -7.01
N GLN A 254 -10.34 -0.61 -6.29
CA GLN A 254 -11.74 -0.69 -6.67
C GLN A 254 -12.55 0.30 -5.83
N PHE A 255 -13.29 1.17 -6.50
CA PHE A 255 -14.26 2.07 -5.87
C PHE A 255 -15.50 1.27 -5.50
N LEU A 256 -15.62 0.90 -4.23
CA LEU A 256 -16.66 0.00 -3.73
C LEU A 256 -18.08 0.51 -4.02
N ASP A 257 -18.23 1.82 -4.06
CA ASP A 257 -19.54 2.46 -4.20
C ASP A 257 -19.80 3.00 -5.61
N ALA A 258 -18.85 2.85 -6.54
CA ALA A 258 -19.00 3.23 -7.94
C ALA A 258 -18.75 2.09 -8.94
N GLY A 259 -18.11 1.00 -8.52
CA GLY A 259 -17.78 -0.15 -9.35
C GLY A 259 -16.70 0.13 -10.41
N THR A 260 -15.91 1.19 -10.23
CA THR A 260 -14.78 1.51 -11.11
C THR A 260 -13.49 0.94 -10.53
N VAL A 261 -12.61 0.43 -11.39
CA VAL A 261 -11.26 0.03 -11.04
C VAL A 261 -10.28 0.97 -11.72
N THR A 262 -9.24 1.41 -11.00
CA THR A 262 -8.18 2.26 -11.56
C THR A 262 -6.89 2.09 -10.77
N SER A 263 -5.77 2.37 -11.43
CA SER A 263 -4.48 2.51 -10.76
C SER A 263 -4.36 3.90 -10.13
N VAL A 264 -3.83 3.95 -8.91
CA VAL A 264 -3.60 5.18 -8.13
C VAL A 264 -2.26 5.11 -7.42
N LYS A 265 -1.77 6.25 -6.93
CA LYS A 265 -0.62 6.29 -6.04
C LYS A 265 -1.02 6.06 -4.60
N VAL A 266 -0.17 5.41 -3.81
CA VAL A 266 -0.39 5.25 -2.35
C VAL A 266 -0.60 6.62 -1.68
N SER A 267 0.11 7.67 -2.13
CA SER A 267 -0.02 9.03 -1.59
C SER A 267 -1.37 9.70 -1.87
N GLU A 268 -2.19 9.16 -2.77
CA GLU A 268 -3.55 9.63 -3.03
C GLU A 268 -4.58 8.98 -2.09
N LEU A 269 -4.18 7.94 -1.35
CA LEU A 269 -5.02 7.24 -0.40
C LEU A 269 -4.89 7.81 1.01
N ARG A 270 -5.96 7.72 1.77
CA ARG A 270 -5.99 7.99 3.20
C ARG A 270 -6.56 6.80 3.96
N GLU A 271 -6.03 6.58 5.16
CA GLU A 271 -6.62 5.69 6.16
C GLU A 271 -7.99 6.23 6.58
N ILE A 272 -8.91 5.32 6.86
CA ILE A 272 -10.17 5.69 7.50
C ILE A 272 -9.84 6.03 8.97
N PRO A 273 -10.18 7.22 9.48
CA PRO A 273 -9.87 7.57 10.86
C PRO A 273 -10.46 6.53 11.84
N PRO A 274 -9.72 6.06 12.87
CA PRO A 274 -10.13 4.93 13.70
C PRO A 274 -11.54 5.04 14.29
N ARG A 275 -11.96 6.26 14.67
CA ARG A 275 -13.30 6.54 15.20
C ARG A 275 -14.46 6.28 14.22
N PHE A 276 -14.18 6.23 12.92
CA PHE A 276 -15.18 5.97 11.87
C PHE A 276 -15.01 4.58 11.25
N LEU A 277 -13.92 3.86 11.57
CA LEU A 277 -13.55 2.64 10.87
C LEU A 277 -14.62 1.55 10.99
N GLN A 278 -15.07 1.25 12.21
CA GLN A 278 -16.11 0.24 12.44
C GLN A 278 -17.41 0.57 11.73
N GLU A 279 -17.90 1.82 11.82
CA GLU A 279 -19.10 2.25 11.11
C GLU A 279 -18.93 2.19 9.59
N MET A 280 -17.76 2.57 9.06
CA MET A 280 -17.46 2.55 7.63
C MET A 280 -17.40 1.13 7.06
N ILE A 281 -16.76 0.19 7.79
CA ILE A 281 -16.69 -1.23 7.41
C ILE A 281 -18.08 -1.86 7.47
N SER A 282 -18.92 -1.48 8.45
CA SER A 282 -20.28 -2.04 8.57
C SER A 282 -21.17 -1.75 7.37
N VAL A 283 -20.88 -0.70 6.58
CA VAL A 283 -21.67 -0.40 5.38
C VAL A 283 -21.17 -1.30 4.23
N PRO A 284 -22.01 -2.13 3.60
CA PRO A 284 -21.59 -2.93 2.45
C PRO A 284 -21.29 -2.03 1.23
N PRO A 285 -20.61 -2.53 0.19
CA PRO A 285 -20.47 -1.81 -1.08
C PRO A 285 -21.82 -1.36 -1.65
N GLN A 286 -21.95 -0.10 -2.05
CA GLN A 286 -23.22 0.50 -2.47
C GLN A 286 -23.40 0.57 -4.00
N ALA A 287 -22.43 0.10 -4.78
CA ALA A 287 -22.59 -0.11 -6.22
C ALA A 287 -23.17 -1.50 -6.49
N ILE A 288 -24.33 -1.55 -7.15
CA ILE A 288 -24.91 -2.79 -7.67
C ILE A 288 -24.44 -3.02 -9.11
N LYS A 289 -24.11 -4.27 -9.44
CA LYS A 289 -23.75 -4.68 -10.81
C LYS A 289 -25.02 -4.99 -11.59
N CYS A 290 -25.15 -4.41 -12.78
CA CYS A 290 -26.32 -4.51 -13.63
C CYS A 290 -25.94 -4.84 -15.07
N CYS A 291 -26.89 -5.37 -15.82
CA CYS A 291 -26.81 -5.47 -17.28
C CYS A 291 -28.17 -5.10 -17.88
N LEU A 292 -28.15 -4.59 -19.11
CA LEU A 292 -29.39 -4.30 -19.83
C LEU A 292 -30.07 -5.63 -20.23
N ALA A 293 -31.31 -5.80 -19.79
CA ALA A 293 -32.17 -6.91 -20.20
C ALA A 293 -32.46 -6.89 -21.70
N ASP A 294 -32.76 -8.08 -22.25
CA ASP A 294 -33.23 -8.31 -23.62
C ASP A 294 -32.31 -7.81 -24.74
N LEU A 295 -31.01 -7.67 -24.45
CA LEU A 295 -29.97 -7.53 -25.48
C LEU A 295 -29.56 -8.91 -26.04
N PRO A 296 -29.10 -9.00 -27.31
CA PRO A 296 -28.69 -10.26 -27.90
C PRO A 296 -27.56 -10.93 -27.10
N GLN A 297 -27.79 -12.15 -26.62
CA GLN A 297 -26.85 -12.89 -25.76
C GLN A 297 -25.55 -13.34 -26.46
N SER A 298 -25.40 -13.09 -27.77
CA SER A 298 -24.27 -13.52 -28.59
C SER A 298 -23.19 -12.45 -28.82
N ILE A 299 -23.29 -11.30 -28.18
CA ILE A 299 -22.31 -10.21 -28.34
C ILE A 299 -21.32 -10.33 -27.18
N GLY A 300 -20.09 -10.76 -27.47
CA GLY A 300 -19.00 -10.81 -26.50
C GLY A 300 -18.68 -9.42 -25.95
N MET A 301 -17.71 -8.73 -26.55
CA MET A 301 -17.42 -7.34 -26.22
C MET A 301 -18.35 -6.39 -26.98
N TRP A 302 -18.82 -5.34 -26.32
CA TRP A 302 -19.56 -4.29 -27.00
C TRP A 302 -18.62 -3.49 -27.90
N THR A 303 -19.16 -2.94 -28.99
CA THR A 303 -18.41 -2.01 -29.84
C THR A 303 -18.10 -0.73 -29.05
N PRO A 304 -16.97 -0.06 -29.31
CA PRO A 304 -16.65 1.23 -28.69
C PRO A 304 -17.77 2.26 -28.87
N ASP A 305 -18.43 2.28 -30.03
CA ASP A 305 -19.54 3.19 -30.33
C ASP A 305 -20.77 2.93 -29.45
N ALA A 306 -21.14 1.67 -29.22
CA ALA A 306 -22.25 1.33 -28.33
C ALA A 306 -21.95 1.71 -26.87
N VAL A 307 -20.71 1.47 -26.41
CA VAL A 307 -20.27 1.83 -25.06
C VAL A 307 -20.26 3.35 -24.88
N LEU A 308 -19.70 4.10 -25.83
CA LEU A 308 -19.66 5.56 -25.80
C LEU A 308 -21.06 6.15 -25.83
N TRP A 309 -21.93 5.69 -26.74
CA TRP A 309 -23.32 6.13 -26.80
C TRP A 309 -24.05 5.91 -25.48
N LEU A 310 -23.86 4.75 -24.85
CA LEU A 310 -24.47 4.45 -23.57
C LEU A 310 -23.94 5.37 -22.47
N ARG A 311 -22.61 5.58 -22.40
CA ARG A 311 -21.98 6.51 -21.45
C ARG A 311 -22.54 7.92 -21.58
N ASP A 312 -22.61 8.45 -22.79
CA ASP A 312 -23.13 9.80 -23.07
C ASP A 312 -24.61 9.93 -22.71
N SER A 313 -25.37 8.84 -22.86
CA SER A 313 -26.80 8.81 -22.59
C SER A 313 -27.13 8.80 -21.09
N VAL A 314 -26.29 8.20 -20.23
CA VAL A 314 -26.68 7.91 -18.82
C VAL A 314 -25.71 8.40 -17.75
N LEU A 315 -24.41 8.55 -17.99
CA LEU A 315 -23.45 8.91 -16.91
C LEU A 315 -23.64 10.35 -16.38
N ASN A 316 -24.13 11.26 -17.23
CA ASN A 316 -24.44 12.64 -16.84
C ASN A 316 -25.88 12.80 -16.30
N CYS A 317 -26.62 11.71 -16.15
CA CYS A 317 -28.00 11.70 -15.66
C CYS A 317 -28.05 11.21 -14.20
N SER A 318 -28.38 12.11 -13.27
CA SER A 318 -28.38 11.79 -11.83
C SER A 318 -29.66 11.10 -11.32
N ASP A 319 -30.67 10.99 -12.17
CA ASP A 319 -32.05 10.64 -11.84
C ASP A 319 -32.62 9.61 -12.83
N CYS A 320 -31.82 8.60 -13.18
CA CYS A 320 -32.30 7.47 -13.95
C CYS A 320 -33.31 6.63 -13.14
N SER A 321 -34.07 5.81 -13.84
CA SER A 321 -34.94 4.80 -13.24
C SER A 321 -34.60 3.43 -13.81
N ILE A 322 -34.73 2.39 -12.99
CA ILE A 322 -34.53 1.00 -13.41
C ILE A 322 -35.77 0.16 -13.11
N LYS A 323 -36.12 -0.75 -14.03
CA LYS A 323 -37.01 -1.89 -13.76
C LYS A 323 -36.17 -3.14 -13.66
N VAL A 324 -36.30 -3.90 -12.58
CA VAL A 324 -35.56 -5.16 -12.43
C VAL A 324 -36.38 -6.28 -13.07
N THR A 325 -35.77 -7.06 -13.96
CA THR A 325 -36.44 -8.20 -14.61
C THR A 325 -35.94 -9.55 -14.12
N LYS A 326 -34.68 -9.61 -13.68
CA LYS A 326 -34.07 -10.80 -13.10
C LYS A 326 -32.92 -10.40 -12.19
N VAL A 327 -32.74 -11.12 -11.10
CA VAL A 327 -31.54 -11.03 -10.25
C VAL A 327 -30.82 -12.38 -10.31
N ASP A 328 -29.56 -12.37 -10.71
CA ASP A 328 -28.68 -13.52 -10.66
C ASP A 328 -27.83 -13.44 -9.39
N GLU A 329 -28.26 -14.13 -8.34
CA GLU A 329 -27.58 -14.14 -7.04
C GLU A 329 -26.18 -14.77 -7.12
N THR A 330 -25.99 -15.76 -8.00
CA THR A 330 -24.69 -16.46 -8.12
C THR A 330 -23.60 -15.56 -8.69
N ARG A 331 -23.97 -14.66 -9.61
CA ARG A 331 -23.05 -13.71 -10.25
C ARG A 331 -23.13 -12.31 -9.64
N GLY A 332 -24.10 -12.06 -8.76
CA GLY A 332 -24.41 -10.73 -8.21
C GLY A 332 -24.82 -9.71 -9.27
N ILE A 333 -25.52 -10.14 -10.33
CA ILE A 333 -25.89 -9.26 -11.48
C ILE A 333 -27.41 -9.13 -11.57
N ALA A 334 -27.89 -7.88 -11.65
CA ALA A 334 -29.28 -7.58 -11.96
C ALA A 334 -29.49 -7.30 -13.45
N HIS A 335 -30.45 -7.96 -14.09
CA HIS A 335 -30.93 -7.62 -15.41
C HIS A 335 -32.00 -6.54 -15.30
N ILE A 336 -31.81 -5.42 -15.99
CA ILE A 336 -32.63 -4.24 -15.83
C ILE A 336 -33.11 -3.65 -17.15
N TYR A 337 -34.27 -3.02 -17.14
CA TYR A 337 -34.61 -1.96 -18.08
C TYR A 337 -34.20 -0.61 -17.49
N LEU A 338 -33.41 0.17 -18.23
CA LEU A 338 -32.91 1.48 -17.81
C LEU A 338 -33.65 2.60 -18.54
N PHE A 339 -34.01 3.64 -17.78
CA PHE A 339 -34.73 4.82 -18.26
C PHE A 339 -34.02 6.09 -17.76
N THR A 340 -33.95 7.09 -18.63
CA THR A 340 -33.68 8.48 -18.26
C THR A 340 -35.01 9.18 -17.95
N PRO A 341 -35.01 10.36 -17.30
CA PRO A 341 -36.24 11.12 -17.04
C PRO A 341 -37.08 11.40 -18.29
N LYS A 342 -36.43 11.53 -19.46
CA LYS A 342 -37.10 11.90 -20.73
C LYS A 342 -37.88 10.74 -21.36
N ASN A 343 -37.56 9.50 -21.02
CA ASN A 343 -38.11 8.31 -21.66
C ASN A 343 -38.82 7.36 -20.67
N PHE A 344 -38.96 7.77 -19.41
CA PHE A 344 -39.71 7.06 -18.38
C PHE A 344 -41.23 7.23 -18.54
N PRO A 345 -42.08 6.22 -18.23
CA PRO A 345 -41.78 4.81 -17.99
C PRO A 345 -42.06 3.93 -19.23
N ASP A 346 -42.09 4.49 -20.44
CA ASP A 346 -42.44 3.74 -21.66
C ASP A 346 -41.36 2.69 -22.00
N PRO A 347 -41.66 1.37 -21.91
CA PRO A 347 -40.69 0.32 -22.19
C PRO A 347 -40.09 0.40 -23.60
N HIS A 348 -40.84 0.91 -24.59
CA HIS A 348 -40.37 1.05 -25.96
C HIS A 348 -39.34 2.18 -26.11
N ARG A 349 -39.28 3.10 -25.16
CA ARG A 349 -38.32 4.22 -25.13
C ARG A 349 -37.18 3.99 -24.15
N SER A 350 -37.13 2.85 -23.48
CA SER A 350 -36.01 2.46 -22.61
C SER A 350 -34.67 2.50 -23.34
N ILE A 351 -33.58 2.70 -22.58
CA ILE A 351 -32.21 2.63 -23.10
C ILE A 351 -31.94 1.28 -23.76
N ASN A 352 -32.48 0.19 -23.20
CA ASN A 352 -32.38 -1.17 -23.75
C ASN A 352 -32.87 -1.27 -25.19
N ARG A 353 -33.97 -0.58 -25.54
CA ARG A 353 -34.53 -0.59 -26.90
C ARG A 353 -33.86 0.41 -27.83
N GLN A 354 -33.34 1.52 -27.28
CA GLN A 354 -32.63 2.52 -28.07
C GLN A 354 -31.26 2.03 -28.51
N ILE A 355 -30.54 1.34 -27.62
CA ILE A 355 -29.17 0.91 -27.92
C ILE A 355 -29.12 -0.15 -29.00
N THR A 356 -30.19 -0.91 -29.27
CA THR A 356 -30.23 -1.93 -30.34
C THR A 356 -30.19 -1.37 -31.76
N ASN A 357 -29.98 -0.06 -31.94
CA ASN A 357 -29.74 0.52 -33.26
C ASN A 357 -28.53 -0.15 -33.94
N ALA A 358 -28.76 -0.79 -35.09
CA ALA A 358 -27.78 -1.60 -35.80
C ALA A 358 -26.48 -0.85 -36.13
N ASP A 359 -26.52 0.47 -36.32
CA ASP A 359 -25.33 1.26 -36.62
C ASP A 359 -24.33 1.29 -35.47
N LEU A 360 -24.79 1.24 -34.21
CA LEU A 360 -23.91 1.21 -33.03
C LEU A 360 -23.15 -0.11 -32.93
N TRP A 361 -23.72 -1.22 -33.43
CA TRP A 361 -23.16 -2.57 -33.28
C TRP A 361 -22.36 -3.05 -34.50
N LYS A 362 -22.23 -2.21 -35.53
CA LYS A 362 -21.37 -2.50 -36.68
C LYS A 362 -19.92 -2.44 -36.23
N HIS A 363 -19.24 -3.59 -36.22
CA HIS A 363 -17.79 -3.62 -36.06
C HIS A 363 -17.19 -2.95 -37.31
N GLN A 364 -16.54 -1.81 -37.16
CA GLN A 364 -15.72 -1.25 -38.23
C GLN A 364 -14.65 -2.29 -38.59
N LYS A 365 -14.39 -2.49 -39.88
CA LYS A 365 -13.24 -3.28 -40.31
C LYS A 365 -11.99 -2.56 -39.81
N ASP A 366 -11.20 -3.24 -38.97
CA ASP A 366 -10.01 -2.69 -38.33
C ASP A 366 -9.13 -1.94 -39.33
N VAL A 367 -8.94 -0.64 -39.10
CA VAL A 367 -7.78 0.09 -39.61
C VAL A 367 -6.68 -0.15 -38.58
N PHE A 368 -6.05 -1.32 -38.59
CA PHE A 368 -4.64 -1.58 -38.25
C PHE A 368 -4.40 -3.10 -38.26
N LEU A 369 -3.30 -3.51 -38.92
CA LEU A 369 -2.83 -4.88 -39.23
C LEU A 369 -3.24 -5.45 -40.61
N SER A 370 -2.60 -4.92 -41.66
CA SER A 370 -2.23 -5.75 -42.81
C SER A 370 -0.81 -5.43 -43.25
N ALA A 371 0.13 -6.23 -42.75
CA ALA A 371 1.43 -6.39 -43.39
C ALA A 371 1.24 -7.14 -44.71
N ILE A 372 1.68 -6.50 -45.80
CA ILE A 372 2.16 -7.04 -47.08
C ILE A 372 1.29 -8.13 -47.76
N SER A 373 0.61 -7.76 -48.86
CA SER A 373 0.91 -8.34 -50.17
C SER A 373 0.35 -7.50 -51.33
N SER A 374 1.08 -7.58 -52.44
CA SER A 374 1.11 -6.81 -53.68
C SER A 374 -0.12 -6.85 -54.60
N GLY A 375 -0.29 -5.80 -55.43
CA GLY A 375 -0.97 -5.93 -56.74
C GLY A 375 -1.68 -4.70 -57.31
N ALA A 376 -0.94 -3.81 -57.98
CA ALA A 376 -1.29 -2.94 -59.12
C ALA A 376 -2.68 -2.26 -59.24
N SER A 377 -2.70 -0.92 -59.23
CA SER A 377 -2.88 -0.06 -60.44
C SER A 377 -3.24 1.39 -60.06
N SER A 378 -2.61 2.35 -60.74
CA SER A 378 -2.94 3.79 -60.75
C SER A 378 -3.97 4.05 -61.88
N PRO A 379 -4.74 5.18 -61.95
CA PRO A 379 -4.16 6.53 -62.04
C PRO A 379 -4.93 7.71 -61.40
N ASN A 380 -4.14 8.74 -61.05
CA ASN A 380 -4.37 10.20 -61.14
C ASN A 380 -5.67 10.85 -60.60
N THR A 381 -5.54 11.81 -59.67
CA THR A 381 -5.65 13.28 -59.94
C THR A 381 -5.48 14.19 -58.71
N LYS A 382 -4.57 15.19 -58.84
CA LYS A 382 -4.55 16.62 -58.41
C LYS A 382 -5.11 16.99 -57.00
N SER A 383 -4.26 17.40 -56.06
CA SER A 383 -3.78 18.78 -55.76
C SER A 383 -4.85 19.77 -55.27
N ALA A 384 -4.76 20.19 -53.99
CA ALA A 384 -4.59 21.60 -53.58
C ALA A 384 -4.77 21.82 -52.05
N ASN A 385 -3.69 22.31 -51.42
CA ASN A 385 -3.58 23.43 -50.47
C ASN A 385 -4.40 23.50 -49.16
N THR A 386 -3.64 23.43 -48.07
CA THR A 386 -3.79 24.17 -46.80
C THR A 386 -3.84 25.70 -47.03
N PRO A 387 -4.42 26.50 -46.11
CA PRO A 387 -3.56 27.16 -45.12
C PRO A 387 -4.15 27.33 -43.70
N ILE A 388 -3.21 27.68 -42.81
CA ILE A 388 -3.27 27.96 -41.37
C ILE A 388 -3.79 29.39 -41.07
N LEU A 389 -4.20 29.59 -39.80
CA LEU A 389 -4.22 30.81 -38.95
C LEU A 389 -5.65 31.30 -38.61
N GLY A 390 -6.02 31.69 -37.38
CA GLY A 390 -5.29 31.94 -36.14
C GLY A 390 -6.24 32.16 -34.95
N ASN A 391 -5.66 32.26 -33.75
CA ASN A 391 -6.31 32.73 -32.53
C ASN A 391 -6.64 34.24 -32.60
N PRO A 392 -7.57 34.71 -31.75
CA PRO A 392 -7.13 35.62 -30.70
C PRO A 392 -7.79 35.36 -29.33
N GLY A 393 -7.08 35.69 -28.26
CA GLY A 393 -7.63 35.84 -26.91
C GLY A 393 -7.81 37.31 -26.55
N GLU A 394 -8.66 37.59 -25.55
CA GLU A 394 -8.71 38.82 -24.73
C GLU A 394 -9.56 38.49 -23.47
N ASN A 395 -8.96 38.52 -22.27
CA ASN A 395 -8.95 39.62 -21.29
C ASN A 395 -10.30 39.95 -20.63
N PHE A 396 -10.45 39.68 -19.32
CA PHE A 396 -11.17 40.57 -18.40
C PHE A 396 -10.60 40.47 -16.97
N ARG A 397 -10.15 41.61 -16.46
CA ARG A 397 -9.69 41.87 -15.09
C ARG A 397 -10.64 42.91 -14.50
N LYS A 398 -11.18 42.73 -13.31
CA LYS A 398 -11.68 43.83 -12.48
C LYS A 398 -11.60 43.51 -10.98
N SER A 399 -11.06 44.52 -10.30
CA SER A 399 -10.71 44.67 -8.88
C SER A 399 -11.92 44.89 -7.99
N LEU A 400 -11.82 44.52 -6.70
CA LEU A 400 -12.43 45.24 -5.57
C LEU A 400 -11.60 44.97 -4.29
N THR A 401 -11.05 46.04 -3.72
CA THR A 401 -10.45 46.14 -2.38
C THR A 401 -11.36 46.98 -1.50
N ASP A 402 -11.67 46.55 -0.27
CA ASP A 402 -11.41 47.36 0.95
C ASP A 402 -11.85 46.69 2.27
N VAL A 403 -10.91 46.75 3.24
CA VAL A 403 -11.03 47.04 4.69
C VAL A 403 -11.88 46.13 5.61
N LEU A 404 -11.19 45.47 6.55
CA LEU A 404 -11.43 45.61 8.00
C LEU A 404 -10.16 45.21 8.79
N LYS A 405 -9.79 46.05 9.77
CA LYS A 405 -8.53 46.06 10.53
C LYS A 405 -8.60 45.26 11.85
N LYS A 406 -7.42 44.75 12.24
CA LYS A 406 -6.84 44.57 13.60
C LYS A 406 -7.50 43.60 14.61
N SER A 407 -6.68 42.67 15.13
CA SER A 407 -6.06 42.85 16.45
C SER A 407 -4.71 42.12 16.54
N VAL A 408 -3.76 42.76 17.21
CA VAL A 408 -2.40 42.30 17.51
C VAL A 408 -2.39 41.89 18.97
N VAL A 409 -1.92 40.69 19.29
CA VAL A 409 -1.47 40.35 20.64
C VAL A 409 -0.06 39.79 20.55
N SER A 410 0.89 40.60 20.99
CA SER A 410 2.30 40.31 21.19
C SER A 410 2.50 39.66 22.56
N HIS A 411 3.12 38.47 22.62
CA HIS A 411 3.84 38.00 23.81
C HIS A 411 5.10 37.22 23.41
N PRO A 412 6.15 37.24 24.24
CA PRO A 412 7.53 37.33 23.81
C PRO A 412 8.23 35.98 23.63
N SER A 413 9.29 36.04 22.82
CA SER A 413 10.27 35.01 22.52
C SER A 413 10.84 34.32 23.77
N SER A 414 10.56 33.02 23.92
CA SER A 414 11.43 32.09 24.63
C SER A 414 12.15 31.21 23.61
N PHE A 415 13.47 31.36 23.53
CA PHE A 415 14.35 30.50 22.75
C PHE A 415 14.25 29.06 23.27
N PHE A 416 13.44 28.23 22.61
CA PHE A 416 13.53 26.78 22.75
C PHE A 416 14.65 26.30 21.84
N THR A 417 15.68 25.67 22.41
CA THR A 417 16.64 24.84 21.67
C THR A 417 15.85 23.73 20.99
N LYS A 418 15.61 23.89 19.68
CA LYS A 418 14.74 23.02 18.90
C LYS A 418 15.42 21.67 18.64
N GLU A 419 14.87 20.60 19.22
CA GLU A 419 15.33 19.23 19.01
C GLU A 419 15.35 18.88 17.50
N LEU A 420 16.46 18.28 17.06
CA LEU A 420 16.63 17.76 15.71
C LEU A 420 16.09 16.31 15.65
N PRO A 421 15.68 15.82 14.46
CA PRO A 421 15.12 14.48 14.33
C PRO A 421 16.07 13.39 14.86
N PRO A 422 15.54 12.26 15.35
CA PRO A 422 16.36 11.11 15.67
C PRO A 422 17.09 10.59 14.41
N PRO A 423 18.24 9.94 14.59
CA PRO A 423 18.99 9.38 13.47
C PRO A 423 18.23 8.21 12.83
N VAL A 424 18.38 8.02 11.51
CA VAL A 424 17.68 6.97 10.77
C VAL A 424 18.01 5.57 11.28
N HIS A 425 17.07 4.63 11.28
CA HIS A 425 17.40 3.26 11.70
C HIS A 425 18.29 2.59 10.64
N LEU A 426 19.40 2.00 11.08
CA LEU A 426 20.35 1.25 10.23
C LEU A 426 20.45 -0.18 10.77
N SER A 427 20.50 -1.17 9.87
CA SER A 427 20.73 -2.57 10.25
C SER A 427 22.12 -2.75 10.87
N LYS A 428 22.27 -3.77 11.72
CA LYS A 428 23.55 -4.05 12.38
C LYS A 428 24.56 -4.65 11.39
N PRO A 429 25.87 -4.56 11.68
CA PRO A 429 26.87 -5.31 10.92
C PRO A 429 26.49 -6.79 10.77
N GLY A 430 26.49 -7.29 9.53
CA GLY A 430 26.09 -8.65 9.16
C GLY A 430 24.62 -8.82 8.74
N GLU A 431 23.79 -7.78 8.90
CA GLU A 431 22.38 -7.81 8.52
C GLU A 431 22.14 -7.10 7.17
N HIS A 432 21.04 -7.48 6.50
CA HIS A 432 20.59 -6.87 5.25
C HIS A 432 19.63 -5.70 5.53
N MET A 433 19.59 -4.73 4.62
CA MET A 433 18.54 -3.72 4.53
C MET A 433 18.25 -3.37 3.08
N ASP A 434 16.97 -3.16 2.77
CA ASP A 434 16.55 -2.65 1.46
C ASP A 434 16.86 -1.15 1.39
N VAL A 435 17.52 -0.73 0.30
CA VAL A 435 17.98 0.65 0.10
C VAL A 435 17.62 1.18 -1.27
N TYR A 436 17.52 2.50 -1.38
CA TYR A 436 17.56 3.21 -2.65
C TYR A 436 18.83 4.06 -2.71
N VAL A 437 19.46 4.11 -3.88
CA VAL A 437 20.64 4.96 -4.10
C VAL A 437 20.24 6.20 -4.89
N PRO A 438 19.87 7.33 -4.24
CA PRO A 438 19.43 8.53 -4.96
C PRO A 438 20.53 9.21 -5.76
N VAL A 439 21.80 9.09 -5.33
CA VAL A 439 22.97 9.68 -5.99
C VAL A 439 24.22 8.84 -5.71
N ALA A 440 25.06 8.66 -6.74
CA ALA A 440 26.34 7.97 -6.60
C ALA A 440 27.47 8.71 -7.32
N CYS A 441 28.55 9.00 -6.60
CA CYS A 441 29.74 9.59 -7.21
C CYS A 441 30.65 8.48 -7.78
N HIS A 442 31.10 7.58 -6.90
CA HIS A 442 32.01 6.46 -7.16
C HIS A 442 31.91 5.43 -6.01
N PRO A 443 32.50 4.21 -6.10
CA PRO A 443 32.34 3.19 -5.07
C PRO A 443 32.78 3.62 -3.66
N GLY A 444 33.73 4.55 -3.54
CA GLY A 444 34.14 5.14 -2.27
C GLY A 444 33.16 6.16 -1.64
N TYR A 445 32.16 6.65 -2.39
CA TYR A 445 31.22 7.67 -1.95
C TYR A 445 29.92 7.65 -2.78
N PHE A 446 28.84 7.24 -2.15
CA PHE A 446 27.48 7.36 -2.65
C PHE A 446 26.53 7.56 -1.48
N VAL A 447 25.25 7.74 -1.78
CA VAL A 447 24.21 7.95 -0.77
C VAL A 447 23.21 6.82 -0.85
N ILE A 448 22.78 6.31 0.30
CA ILE A 448 21.66 5.39 0.42
C ILE A 448 20.53 6.03 1.22
N GLN A 449 19.30 5.61 0.92
CA GLN A 449 18.09 5.86 1.69
C GLN A 449 17.49 4.51 2.07
N PRO A 450 16.98 4.31 3.30
CA PRO A 450 16.23 3.10 3.62
C PRO A 450 14.97 3.01 2.76
N TRP A 451 14.78 1.90 2.05
CA TRP A 451 13.69 1.74 1.09
C TRP A 451 12.31 1.93 1.74
N GLN A 452 12.15 1.39 2.95
CA GLN A 452 10.90 1.42 3.72
C GLN A 452 10.44 2.85 4.10
N GLU A 453 11.35 3.82 4.12
CA GLU A 453 11.05 5.20 4.54
C GLU A 453 10.79 6.15 3.36
N ILE A 454 10.97 5.69 2.11
CA ILE A 454 10.85 6.53 0.92
C ILE A 454 9.48 7.19 0.80
N HIS A 455 8.40 6.49 1.13
CA HIS A 455 7.05 7.10 1.10
C HIS A 455 6.88 8.19 2.14
N LYS A 456 7.42 7.99 3.34
CA LYS A 456 7.37 9.01 4.39
C LYS A 456 8.16 10.25 3.97
N LEU A 457 9.28 10.07 3.27
CA LEU A 457 10.04 11.17 2.69
C LEU A 457 9.24 11.91 1.61
N GLU A 458 8.55 11.19 0.71
CA GLU A 458 7.74 11.81 -0.33
C GLU A 458 6.57 12.61 0.24
N VAL A 459 5.86 12.05 1.22
CA VAL A 459 4.81 12.75 1.96
C VAL A 459 5.38 14.02 2.59
N LEU A 460 6.53 13.93 3.26
CA LEU A 460 7.19 15.09 3.84
C LEU A 460 7.51 16.17 2.79
N MET A 461 8.02 15.79 1.61
CA MET A 461 8.32 16.74 0.53
C MET A 461 7.06 17.42 0.01
N GLU A 462 5.94 16.70 -0.13
CA GLU A 462 4.65 17.25 -0.54
C GLU A 462 4.08 18.22 0.52
N GLU A 463 4.14 17.87 1.80
CA GLU A 463 3.73 18.74 2.90
C GLU A 463 4.58 20.02 2.95
N MET A 464 5.89 19.91 2.76
CA MET A 464 6.79 21.07 2.67
C MET A 464 6.43 21.97 1.49
N ILE A 465 6.10 21.39 0.33
CA ILE A 465 5.64 22.17 -0.83
C ILE A 465 4.37 22.94 -0.48
N LEU A 466 3.36 22.28 0.09
CA LEU A 466 2.09 22.93 0.42
C LEU A 466 2.29 24.06 1.45
N TYR A 467 3.09 23.81 2.50
CA TYR A 467 3.33 24.74 3.57
C TYR A 467 4.14 25.97 3.13
N TYR A 468 5.31 25.77 2.51
CA TYR A 468 6.18 26.88 2.17
C TYR A 468 5.77 27.62 0.88
N SER A 469 4.89 27.06 0.04
CA SER A 469 4.41 27.76 -1.16
C SER A 469 3.39 28.86 -0.86
N VAL A 470 2.69 28.79 0.28
CA VAL A 470 1.70 29.79 0.72
C VAL A 470 2.20 30.66 1.87
N SER A 471 3.34 30.32 2.47
CA SER A 471 3.94 31.08 3.56
C SER A 471 4.59 32.37 3.06
N GLU A 472 4.44 33.47 3.82
CA GLU A 472 5.19 34.69 3.53
C GLU A 472 6.70 34.44 3.65
N GLU A 473 7.47 34.85 2.65
CA GLU A 473 8.93 34.74 2.65
C GLU A 473 9.51 35.57 3.81
N ARG A 474 10.10 34.88 4.80
CA ARG A 474 10.78 35.55 5.91
C ARG A 474 12.24 35.75 5.57
N HIS A 475 12.75 36.97 5.80
CA HIS A 475 14.19 37.19 5.80
C HIS A 475 14.80 36.58 7.05
N VAL A 476 15.70 35.61 6.87
CA VAL A 476 16.38 34.90 7.97
C VAL A 476 17.87 35.19 7.89
N ALA A 477 18.47 35.53 9.04
CA ALA A 477 19.92 35.48 9.19
C ALA A 477 20.33 34.01 9.20
N VAL A 478 20.96 33.56 8.12
CA VAL A 478 21.38 32.17 7.96
C VAL A 478 22.76 31.95 8.57
N GLU A 479 22.94 30.82 9.24
CA GLU A 479 24.20 30.43 9.88
C GLU A 479 24.74 29.15 9.26
N LYS A 480 26.07 29.03 9.19
CA LYS A 480 26.74 27.82 8.72
C LYS A 480 26.50 26.67 9.71
N ASP A 481 26.39 25.46 9.15
CA ASP A 481 26.20 24.20 9.86
C ASP A 481 24.85 24.09 10.61
N GLN A 482 23.86 24.88 10.21
CA GLN A 482 22.49 24.84 10.71
C GLN A 482 21.50 24.28 9.67
N VAL A 483 20.37 23.75 10.16
CA VAL A 483 19.32 23.10 9.36
C VAL A 483 18.20 24.08 8.99
N TYR A 484 17.85 24.10 7.71
CA TYR A 484 16.82 24.97 7.12
C TYR A 484 15.93 24.20 6.14
N ALA A 485 14.86 24.86 5.68
CA ALA A 485 14.18 24.48 4.44
C ALA A 485 14.73 25.35 3.29
N ALA A 486 15.00 24.77 2.13
CA ALA A 486 15.41 25.54 0.96
C ALA A 486 14.68 25.11 -0.31
N LYS A 487 14.40 26.08 -1.18
CA LYS A 487 13.79 25.83 -2.49
C LYS A 487 14.85 25.53 -3.55
N VAL A 488 14.98 24.26 -3.93
CA VAL A 488 15.89 23.72 -4.95
C VAL A 488 15.03 23.26 -6.13
N GLU A 489 15.33 23.70 -7.37
CA GLU A 489 14.59 23.30 -8.58
C GLU A 489 13.04 23.31 -8.46
N ASN A 490 12.48 24.34 -7.81
CA ASN A 490 11.05 24.51 -7.50
C ASN A 490 10.44 23.55 -6.45
N LYS A 491 11.23 22.70 -5.82
CA LYS A 491 10.81 21.86 -4.68
C LYS A 491 11.43 22.35 -3.38
N TRP A 492 10.79 22.07 -2.26
CA TRP A 492 11.30 22.43 -0.93
C TRP A 492 11.96 21.23 -0.28
N HIS A 493 13.18 21.41 0.18
CA HIS A 493 14.04 20.35 0.74
C HIS A 493 14.49 20.73 2.14
N ARG A 494 14.72 19.72 3.00
CA ARG A 494 15.45 19.91 4.25
C ARG A 494 16.94 19.98 3.93
N VAL A 495 17.59 21.04 4.36
CA VAL A 495 18.98 21.29 3.99
C VAL A 495 19.85 21.64 5.18
N LEU A 496 21.11 21.24 5.11
CA LEU A 496 22.18 21.69 5.98
C LEU A 496 22.99 22.75 5.25
N LEU A 497 23.14 23.93 5.84
CA LEU A 497 23.90 25.01 5.22
C LEU A 497 25.41 24.77 5.41
N LYS A 498 26.14 24.55 4.31
CA LYS A 498 27.58 24.23 4.34
C LYS A 498 28.48 25.45 4.12
N GLY A 499 28.00 26.48 3.45
CA GLY A 499 28.77 27.70 3.22
C GLY A 499 27.94 28.89 2.76
N ILE A 500 28.39 30.09 3.08
CA ILE A 500 27.78 31.35 2.68
C ILE A 500 28.74 32.07 1.74
N LEU A 501 28.30 32.39 0.53
CA LEU A 501 29.10 33.06 -0.49
C LEU A 501 28.81 34.56 -0.50
N THR A 502 29.80 35.35 -0.91
CA THR A 502 29.73 36.83 -0.91
C THR A 502 28.71 37.39 -1.91
N ASN A 503 28.28 36.60 -2.90
CA ASN A 503 27.30 36.97 -3.92
C ASN A 503 25.83 36.69 -3.50
N GLY A 504 25.58 36.33 -2.24
CA GLY A 504 24.23 36.04 -1.74
C GLY A 504 23.71 34.64 -2.11
N LEU A 505 24.57 33.77 -2.62
CA LEU A 505 24.31 32.33 -2.72
C LEU A 505 24.80 31.62 -1.45
N VAL A 506 24.19 30.49 -1.16
CA VAL A 506 24.62 29.58 -0.09
C VAL A 506 24.79 28.17 -0.67
N SER A 507 25.84 27.48 -0.22
CA SER A 507 26.03 26.05 -0.48
C SER A 507 25.25 25.27 0.56
N VAL A 508 24.40 24.38 0.10
CA VAL A 508 23.54 23.55 0.92
C VAL A 508 23.73 22.08 0.60
N TYR A 509 23.59 21.23 1.62
CA TYR A 509 23.52 19.79 1.48
C TYR A 509 22.08 19.34 1.74
N GLU A 510 21.47 18.69 0.75
CA GLU A 510 20.13 18.10 0.90
C GLU A 510 20.19 16.92 1.85
N LEU A 511 19.63 17.08 3.04
CA LEU A 511 19.70 16.10 4.13
C LEU A 511 18.97 14.79 3.82
N ASP A 512 18.11 14.81 2.80
CA ASP A 512 17.32 13.65 2.41
C ASP A 512 17.86 12.95 1.19
N TYR A 513 18.45 13.66 0.23
CA TYR A 513 18.93 13.10 -1.04
C TYR A 513 20.46 13.03 -1.16
N GLY A 514 21.17 13.70 -0.27
CA GLY A 514 22.62 13.73 -0.19
C GLY A 514 23.32 14.49 -1.32
N LYS A 515 22.60 15.41 -1.97
CA LYS A 515 23.11 16.28 -3.02
C LYS A 515 23.64 17.60 -2.46
N HIS A 516 24.64 18.15 -3.12
CA HIS A 516 25.14 19.50 -2.85
C HIS A 516 24.61 20.46 -3.89
N GLU A 517 24.01 21.56 -3.44
CA GLU A 517 23.38 22.54 -4.32
C GLU A 517 23.80 23.97 -3.95
N LEU A 518 23.72 24.87 -4.93
CA LEU A 518 23.89 26.31 -4.74
C LEU A 518 22.54 26.99 -4.87
N VAL A 519 22.03 27.54 -3.77
CA VAL A 519 20.73 28.23 -3.74
C VAL A 519 20.90 29.69 -3.36
N SER A 520 19.99 30.54 -3.83
CA SER A 520 19.93 31.92 -3.35
C SER A 520 19.54 31.92 -1.87
N MET A 521 20.19 32.74 -1.06
CA MET A 521 19.86 32.92 0.36
C MET A 521 18.40 33.32 0.58
N ARG A 522 17.75 33.97 -0.40
CA ARG A 522 16.32 34.33 -0.35
C ARG A 522 15.39 33.11 -0.41
N LYS A 523 15.86 31.99 -0.96
CA LYS A 523 15.12 30.73 -1.08
C LYS A 523 15.28 29.84 0.16
N VAL A 524 15.91 30.34 1.22
CA VAL A 524 16.11 29.62 2.49
C VAL A 524 15.13 30.13 3.53
N GLN A 525 14.46 29.21 4.22
CA GLN A 525 13.47 29.47 5.26
C GLN A 525 13.78 28.64 6.50
N PRO A 526 13.33 29.04 7.71
CA PRO A 526 13.52 28.24 8.91
C PRO A 526 12.76 26.92 8.76
N LEU A 527 13.40 25.79 9.11
CA LEU A 527 12.72 24.50 9.08
C LEU A 527 11.66 24.43 10.20
N ALA A 528 10.38 24.43 9.82
CA ALA A 528 9.24 24.28 10.72
C ALA A 528 9.28 22.94 11.50
N ASP A 529 8.79 22.96 12.74
CA ASP A 529 9.00 21.85 13.69
C ASP A 529 8.29 20.56 13.28
N MET A 530 7.15 20.65 12.59
CA MET A 530 6.45 19.49 12.04
C MET A 530 7.30 18.68 11.04
N PHE A 531 8.25 19.33 10.35
CA PHE A 531 9.15 18.69 9.38
C PHE A 531 10.43 18.11 10.00
N ARG A 532 10.54 18.17 11.34
CA ARG A 532 11.65 17.60 12.13
C ARG A 532 11.31 16.24 12.75
N LYS A 533 10.18 15.62 12.37
CA LYS A 533 9.75 14.31 12.89
C LYS A 533 10.43 13.14 12.19
N LEU A 534 10.49 13.18 10.86
CA LEU A 534 11.15 12.14 10.06
C LEU A 534 12.68 12.26 10.22
N PRO A 535 13.43 11.17 10.45
CA PRO A 535 14.90 11.18 10.35
C PRO A 535 15.38 11.76 9.02
N PHE A 536 16.58 12.34 8.98
CA PHE A 536 17.21 12.70 7.71
C PHE A 536 17.54 11.42 6.94
N GLN A 537 17.14 11.36 5.67
CA GLN A 537 17.08 10.11 4.93
C GLN A 537 18.37 9.78 4.16
N ALA A 538 19.24 10.78 3.91
CA ALA A 538 20.50 10.54 3.21
C ALA A 538 21.55 9.97 4.19
N VAL A 539 22.03 8.76 3.91
CA VAL A 539 23.15 8.15 4.61
C VAL A 539 24.30 7.99 3.62
N THR A 540 25.45 8.56 3.96
CA THR A 540 26.65 8.40 3.13
C THR A 540 27.15 6.96 3.23
N ALA A 541 27.51 6.37 2.09
CA ALA A 541 27.90 4.99 1.98
C ALA A 541 29.18 4.80 1.16
N GLN A 542 29.87 3.70 1.44
CA GLN A 542 31.04 3.19 0.72
C GLN A 542 30.82 1.70 0.40
N LEU A 543 31.29 1.27 -0.77
CA LEU A 543 31.19 -0.11 -1.22
C LEU A 543 32.25 -0.96 -0.51
N ALA A 544 31.80 -2.02 0.13
CA ALA A 544 32.64 -3.06 0.71
C ALA A 544 33.26 -3.95 -0.38
N GLY A 545 34.33 -4.68 -0.04
CA GLY A 545 34.93 -5.67 -0.93
C GLY A 545 35.86 -5.12 -2.02
N VAL A 546 35.74 -3.83 -2.38
CA VAL A 546 36.59 -3.21 -3.42
C VAL A 546 37.53 -2.18 -2.81
N LYS A 547 38.84 -2.33 -3.02
CA LYS A 547 39.87 -1.39 -2.57
C LYS A 547 40.48 -0.67 -3.76
N CYS A 548 40.42 0.65 -3.75
CA CYS A 548 41.09 1.50 -4.73
C CYS A 548 41.57 2.79 -4.07
N ASN A 549 42.78 3.25 -4.42
CA ASN A 549 43.33 4.50 -3.89
C ASN A 549 42.72 5.73 -4.58
N GLN A 550 42.41 5.62 -5.88
CA GLN A 550 41.77 6.67 -6.69
C GLN A 550 40.86 6.03 -7.74
N TRP A 551 39.59 6.41 -7.75
CA TRP A 551 38.62 5.92 -8.73
C TRP A 551 38.79 6.68 -10.05
N SER A 552 39.00 5.95 -11.16
CA SER A 552 38.97 6.58 -12.49
C SER A 552 37.56 7.06 -12.83
N GLU A 553 37.44 7.95 -13.80
CA GLU A 553 36.14 8.45 -14.24
C GLU A 553 35.29 7.34 -14.86
N GLU A 554 35.92 6.42 -15.60
CA GLU A 554 35.28 5.24 -16.20
C GLU A 554 34.73 4.30 -15.12
N ALA A 555 35.54 3.95 -14.11
CA ALA A 555 35.08 3.13 -12.99
C ALA A 555 33.95 3.79 -12.21
N SER A 556 34.00 5.11 -12.06
CA SER A 556 32.95 5.90 -11.39
C SER A 556 31.64 5.91 -12.19
N MET A 557 31.71 6.07 -13.52
CA MET A 557 30.55 5.98 -14.42
C MET A 557 29.93 4.58 -14.41
N VAL A 558 30.77 3.54 -14.50
CA VAL A 558 30.31 2.16 -14.46
C VAL A 558 29.58 1.86 -13.16
N PHE A 559 30.15 2.23 -12.01
CA PHE A 559 29.47 2.09 -10.73
C PHE A 559 28.13 2.83 -10.71
N ARG A 560 28.11 4.11 -11.09
CA ARG A 560 26.90 4.95 -11.10
C ARG A 560 25.78 4.34 -11.93
N ASN A 561 26.08 3.81 -13.12
CA ASN A 561 25.09 3.19 -14.00
C ASN A 561 24.41 1.95 -13.41
N HIS A 562 25.10 1.25 -12.50
CA HIS A 562 24.61 0.04 -11.86
C HIS A 562 23.88 0.31 -10.54
N VAL A 563 24.12 1.44 -9.89
CA VAL A 563 23.53 1.71 -8.57
C VAL A 563 22.59 2.91 -8.53
N GLU A 564 22.89 3.99 -9.25
CA GLU A 564 22.15 5.25 -9.10
C GLU A 564 20.70 5.11 -9.58
N LYS A 565 19.78 5.66 -8.79
CA LYS A 565 18.33 5.62 -8.96
C LYS A 565 17.74 4.20 -8.96
N ARG A 566 18.37 3.24 -8.28
CA ARG A 566 17.87 1.86 -8.17
C ARG A 566 17.55 1.43 -6.73
N PRO A 567 16.51 0.61 -6.52
CA PRO A 567 16.38 -0.21 -5.32
C PRO A 567 17.44 -1.30 -5.34
N LEU A 568 18.13 -1.50 -4.21
CA LEU A 568 19.13 -2.54 -4.01
C LEU A 568 19.00 -3.12 -2.61
N VAL A 569 19.60 -4.28 -2.38
CA VAL A 569 19.80 -4.82 -1.03
C VAL A 569 21.22 -4.49 -0.57
N ALA A 570 21.34 -3.86 0.60
CA ALA A 570 22.61 -3.58 1.25
C ALA A 570 22.87 -4.56 2.39
N LEU A 571 23.99 -5.30 2.32
CA LEU A 571 24.53 -6.03 3.46
C LEU A 571 25.47 -5.12 4.23
N VAL A 572 25.11 -4.78 5.47
CA VAL A 572 25.87 -3.82 6.28
C VAL A 572 27.15 -4.47 6.78
N GLN A 573 28.31 -3.94 6.39
CA GLN A 573 29.59 -4.38 6.93
C GLN A 573 29.96 -3.59 8.19
N THR A 574 29.79 -2.27 8.17
CA THR A 574 30.18 -1.40 9.27
C THR A 574 29.33 -0.13 9.28
N VAL A 575 28.97 0.34 10.48
CA VAL A 575 28.36 1.65 10.71
C VAL A 575 29.38 2.51 11.44
N MET A 576 29.70 3.67 10.87
CA MET A 576 30.63 4.64 11.41
C MET A 576 29.86 5.83 11.97
N GLU A 577 29.99 6.03 13.27
CA GLU A 577 29.43 7.17 13.99
C GLU A 577 30.19 8.47 13.70
N ASN A 578 29.51 9.61 13.83
CA ASN A 578 30.08 10.94 13.57
C ASN A 578 29.61 11.92 14.66
N THR A 579 30.21 13.12 14.71
CA THR A 579 29.90 14.14 15.73
C THR A 579 28.41 14.49 15.76
N ASN A 580 27.78 14.57 14.59
CA ASN A 580 26.33 14.69 14.46
C ASN A 580 25.72 13.30 14.26
N PRO A 581 24.73 12.87 15.08
CA PRO A 581 24.13 11.54 14.99
C PRO A 581 23.50 11.21 13.62
N TRP A 582 23.09 12.24 12.87
CA TRP A 582 22.52 12.09 11.53
C TRP A 582 23.56 12.07 10.41
N ASP A 583 24.85 12.30 10.68
CA ASP A 583 25.94 12.29 9.68
C ASP A 583 26.74 10.97 9.74
N ARG A 584 26.04 9.87 10.04
CA ARG A 584 26.61 8.51 10.06
C ARG A 584 26.96 8.06 8.66
N LYS A 585 28.02 7.24 8.58
CA LYS A 585 28.48 6.64 7.34
C LYS A 585 28.40 5.13 7.42
N VAL A 586 28.11 4.46 6.32
CA VAL A 586 28.08 2.99 6.27
C VAL A 586 29.03 2.43 5.24
N VAL A 587 29.57 1.26 5.53
CA VAL A 587 30.29 0.43 4.56
C VAL A 587 29.39 -0.77 4.27
N VAL A 588 29.04 -0.99 3.00
CA VAL A 588 28.01 -1.97 2.60
C VAL A 588 28.44 -2.76 1.37
N TYR A 589 28.09 -4.04 1.32
CA TYR A 589 28.01 -4.76 0.05
C TYR A 589 26.65 -4.43 -0.57
N LEU A 590 26.62 -4.19 -1.88
CA LEU A 590 25.37 -3.96 -2.62
C LEU A 590 25.06 -5.15 -3.52
N VAL A 591 23.79 -5.52 -3.52
CA VAL A 591 23.23 -6.60 -4.34
C VAL A 591 22.06 -6.04 -5.14
N ASP A 592 22.11 -6.20 -6.46
CA ASP A 592 20.96 -5.98 -7.35
C ASP A 592 20.19 -7.29 -7.48
N THR A 593 18.98 -7.30 -6.92
CA THR A 593 18.06 -8.45 -6.91
C THR A 593 16.90 -8.26 -7.90
N SER A 594 17.09 -7.42 -8.92
CA SER A 594 16.04 -7.12 -9.91
C SER A 594 15.78 -8.26 -10.91
N LEU A 595 16.69 -9.23 -11.01
CA LEU A 595 16.52 -10.42 -11.83
C LEU A 595 15.96 -11.57 -10.99
N PRO A 596 15.00 -12.36 -11.51
CA PRO A 596 14.28 -13.37 -10.73
C PRO A 596 15.16 -14.53 -10.25
N ASP A 597 16.21 -14.89 -11.00
CA ASP A 597 17.02 -16.09 -10.75
C ASP A 597 18.49 -15.78 -10.46
N THR A 598 18.89 -14.50 -10.37
CA THR A 598 20.31 -14.13 -10.24
C THR A 598 20.50 -12.83 -9.49
N ASP A 599 21.23 -12.92 -8.38
CA ASP A 599 21.67 -11.76 -7.61
C ASP A 599 23.00 -11.24 -8.17
N ILE A 600 23.05 -9.95 -8.51
CA ILE A 600 24.27 -9.30 -8.99
C ILE A 600 24.95 -8.58 -7.84
N TRP A 601 26.09 -9.10 -7.41
CA TRP A 601 26.91 -8.49 -6.38
C TRP A 601 27.78 -7.39 -7.00
N ILE A 602 27.45 -6.13 -6.68
CA ILE A 602 28.07 -4.95 -7.32
C ILE A 602 29.58 -4.90 -7.08
N HIS A 603 30.04 -5.38 -5.93
CA HIS A 603 31.46 -5.41 -5.58
C HIS A 603 32.29 -6.41 -6.39
N ASP A 604 31.73 -7.57 -6.75
CA ASP A 604 32.39 -8.55 -7.62
C ASP A 604 32.55 -7.98 -9.02
N PHE A 605 31.45 -7.45 -9.56
CA PHE A 605 31.42 -6.78 -10.86
C PHE A 605 32.45 -5.63 -10.94
N MET A 606 32.50 -4.77 -9.94
CA MET A 606 33.48 -3.67 -9.90
C MET A 606 34.92 -4.18 -9.77
N SER A 607 35.16 -5.27 -9.04
CA SER A 607 36.49 -5.86 -8.90
C SER A 607 37.00 -6.45 -10.21
N GLU A 608 36.14 -7.19 -10.93
CA GLU A 608 36.45 -7.74 -12.26
C GLU A 608 36.75 -6.63 -13.27
N TYR A 609 35.92 -5.59 -13.31
CA TYR A 609 36.11 -4.47 -14.23
C TYR A 609 37.44 -3.74 -14.01
N LEU A 610 37.85 -3.53 -12.75
CA LEU A 610 39.14 -2.91 -12.43
C LEU A 610 40.32 -3.78 -12.86
N VAL A 611 40.21 -5.11 -12.74
CA VAL A 611 41.23 -6.04 -13.22
C VAL A 611 41.37 -5.95 -14.73
N GLU A 612 40.26 -5.86 -15.48
CA GLU A 612 40.30 -5.70 -16.94
C GLU A 612 40.90 -4.36 -17.37
N LEU A 613 40.53 -3.26 -16.70
CA LEU A 613 41.12 -1.94 -16.97
C LEU A 613 42.64 -1.93 -16.76
N SER A 614 43.14 -2.64 -15.75
CA SER A 614 44.59 -2.75 -15.49
C SER A 614 45.36 -3.54 -16.55
N LYS A 615 44.68 -4.27 -17.43
CA LYS A 615 45.30 -5.01 -18.55
C LYS A 615 45.38 -4.17 -19.83
N VAL A 616 44.63 -3.07 -19.91
CA VAL A 616 44.49 -2.21 -21.10
C VAL A 616 45.35 -0.93 -20.99
N ASN A 617 45.69 -0.53 -19.76
CA ASN A 617 46.66 0.54 -19.46
C ASN A 617 48.01 -0.05 -19.02
#